data_AF-A0A920BMB6-F1
#
_entry.id   AF-A0A920BMB6-F1
#
_cell.length_a   1.000
_cell.length_b   1.000
_cell.length_c   1.000
_cell.angle_alpha   90.00
_cell.angle_beta   90.00
_cell.angle_gamma   90.00
#
_symmetry.space_group_name_H-M   'P 1'
#
loop_
_entity.id
_entity.type
_entity.pdbx_description
1 polymer ?
#
loop_
_entity_poly.entity_id
_entity_poly.type
_entity_poly.pdbx_seq_one_letter_code
_entity_poly.pdbx_strand_id
1 'polypeptide(L)' 'MLSQAMLLATGLTQSDLDRPQVGIAACWYEGNPCNMHLDDLGSHVKQA' A
#
# COMPACT_ATOMS: atom_id res chain seq x y z
N MET A 1 -13.03 -17.53 3.25
CA MET A 1 -13.81 -16.60 2.40
C MET A 1 -13.92 -15.18 2.98
N LEU A 2 -13.94 -14.99 4.31
CA LEU A 2 -13.95 -13.63 4.90
C LEU A 2 -12.74 -12.78 4.48
N SER A 3 -11.52 -13.35 4.45
CA SER A 3 -10.30 -12.65 4.03
C SER A 3 -10.34 -12.13 2.59
N GLN A 4 -10.85 -12.94 1.65
CA GLN A 4 -11.01 -12.51 0.25
C GLN A 4 -12.07 -11.42 0.12
N ALA A 5 -13.19 -11.53 0.84
CA ALA A 5 -14.22 -10.50 0.85
C ALA A 5 -13.69 -9.15 1.36
N MET A 6 -12.84 -9.15 2.40
CA MET A 6 -12.20 -7.94 2.89
C MET A 6 -11.26 -7.31 1.85
N LEU A 7 -10.45 -8.11 1.15
CA LEU A 7 -9.54 -7.61 0.11
C LEU A 7 -10.30 -7.02 -1.09
N LEU A 8 -11.39 -7.66 -1.51
CA LEU A 8 -12.24 -7.11 -2.57
C LEU A 8 -12.89 -5.77 -2.13
N ALA A 9 -13.27 -5.66 -0.86
CA ALA A 9 -13.83 -4.42 -0.30
C ALA A 9 -12.82 -3.25 -0.27
N THR A 10 -11.51 -3.50 -0.26
CA THR A 10 -10.49 -2.44 -0.37
C THR A 10 -10.26 -1.98 -1.83
N GLY A 11 -11.01 -2.52 -2.79
CA GLY A 11 -10.96 -2.12 -4.19
C GLY A 11 -10.16 -3.05 -5.11
N LEU A 12 -9.73 -4.23 -4.63
CA LEU A 12 -9.10 -5.23 -5.50
C LEU A 12 -10.16 -5.91 -6.37
N THR A 13 -9.76 -6.31 -7.58
CA THR A 13 -10.57 -7.17 -8.45
C THR A 13 -10.29 -8.64 -8.19
N GLN A 14 -11.16 -9.52 -8.68
CA GLN A 14 -10.94 -10.97 -8.57
C GLN A 14 -9.61 -11.41 -9.21
N SER A 15 -9.20 -10.78 -10.32
CA SER A 15 -7.91 -11.04 -10.98
C SER A 15 -6.70 -10.55 -10.18
N ASP A 16 -6.86 -9.58 -9.28
CA ASP A 16 -5.75 -9.11 -8.44
C ASP A 16 -5.44 -10.09 -7.30
N LEU A 17 -6.35 -10.99 -6.97
CA LEU A 17 -6.12 -12.00 -5.92
C LEU A 17 -5.08 -13.05 -6.33
N ASP A 18 -4.84 -13.21 -7.63
CA ASP A 18 -3.80 -14.10 -8.16
C ASP A 18 -2.42 -13.42 -8.24
N ARG A 19 -2.35 -12.11 -7.97
CA ARG A 19 -1.10 -11.33 -7.98
C ARG A 19 -0.43 -11.38 -6.60
N PRO A 20 0.91 -11.30 -6.52
CA PRO A 20 1.59 -11.17 -5.25
C PRO A 20 1.21 -9.86 -4.54
N GLN A 21 0.90 -9.94 -3.25
CA GLN A 21 0.61 -8.77 -2.42
C GLN A 21 1.92 -8.23 -1.83
N VAL A 22 2.26 -6.98 -2.15
CA VAL A 22 3.47 -6.30 -1.66
C VAL A 22 3.07 -5.17 -0.73
N GLY A 23 3.46 -5.27 0.54
CA GLY A 23 3.23 -4.23 1.53
C GLY A 23 4.30 -3.13 1.44
N ILE A 24 3.87 -1.87 1.31
CA ILE A 24 4.75 -0.70 1.34
C ILE A 24 4.60 -0.03 2.71
N ALA A 25 5.63 -0.13 3.55
CA ALA A 25 5.65 0.48 4.87
C ALA A 25 6.54 1.74 4.86
N ALA A 26 5.92 2.91 4.80
CA ALA A 26 6.62 4.18 4.92
C ALA A 26 6.67 4.64 6.38
N CYS A 27 7.86 4.86 6.93
CA CYS A 27 8.04 5.45 8.27
C CYS A 27 7.84 6.97 8.24
N TRP A 28 6.77 7.45 7.62
CA TRP A 28 6.51 8.88 7.42
C TRP A 28 6.10 9.58 8.72
N TYR A 29 6.58 10.81 8.89
CA TYR A 29 6.19 11.71 9.98
C TYR A 29 6.55 13.16 9.62
N GLU A 30 5.57 14.07 9.67
CA GLU A 30 5.76 15.49 9.30
C GLU A 30 6.68 16.26 10.26
N GLY A 31 6.74 15.85 11.53
CA GLY A 31 7.53 16.54 12.56
C GLY A 31 9.03 16.20 12.54
N ASN A 32 9.49 15.35 11.63
CA ASN A 32 10.91 15.01 11.46
C ASN A 32 11.33 15.19 9.99
N PRO A 33 12.29 16.08 9.70
CA PRO A 33 12.75 16.31 8.32
C PRO A 33 13.33 15.04 7.66
N CYS A 34 13.86 14.10 8.45
CA CYS A 34 14.36 12.81 7.94
C CYS A 34 13.25 11.92 7.37
N ASN A 35 11.98 12.14 7.73
CA ASN A 35 10.89 11.22 7.45
C ASN A 35 9.70 11.86 6.72
N MET A 36 9.63 13.19 6.68
CA MET A 36 8.52 13.93 6.08
C MET A 36 8.29 13.66 4.59
N HIS A 37 9.31 13.20 3.86
CA HIS A 37 9.29 12.94 2.42
C HIS A 37 8.97 11.46 2.08
N LEU A 38 8.80 10.60 3.08
CA LEU A 38 8.60 9.17 2.85
C LEU A 38 7.19 8.80 2.37
N ASP A 39 6.19 9.68 2.55
CA ASP A 39 4.84 9.46 2.03
C ASP A 39 4.80 9.54 0.49
N ASP A 40 5.44 10.58 -0.06
CA ASP A 40 5.61 10.74 -1.51
C ASP A 40 6.41 9.59 -2.11
N LEU A 41 7.48 9.16 -1.44
CA LEU A 41 8.28 8.01 -1.87
C LEU A 41 7.45 6.72 -1.86
N GLY A 42 6.64 6.48 -0.82
CA GLY A 42 5.73 5.34 -0.76
C GLY A 42 4.70 5.34 -1.88
N SER A 43 4.16 6.52 -2.20
CA SER A 43 3.23 6.71 -3.32
C SER A 43 3.88 6.46 -4.67
N HIS A 44 5.15 6.84 -4.85
CA HIS A 44 5.91 6.56 -6.06
C HIS A 44 6.19 5.06 -6.22
N VAL A 45 6.60 4.36 -5.15
CA VAL A 45 6.83 2.91 -5.18
C VAL A 45 5.56 2.13 -5.53
N LYS A 46 4.37 2.61 -5.10
CA LYS A 46 3.08 1.98 -5.44
C LYS A 46 2.74 2.00 -6.93
N GLN A 47 3.32 2.93 -7.70
CA GLN A 47 3.06 3.06 -9.14
C GLN A 47 3.96 2.18 -10.00
N ALA A 48 5.05 1.65 -9.44
CA ALA A 48 6.00 0.77 -10.12
C ALA A 48 5.45 -0.65 -10.29
#